data_AF-A0A1B8RXI1-F1
#
_entry.id   AF-A0A1B8RXI1-F1
#
_cell.length_a   1.000
_cell.length_b   1.000
_cell.length_c   1.000
_cell.angle_alpha   90.00
_cell.angle_beta   90.00
_cell.angle_gamma   90.00
#
_symmetry.space_group_name_H-M   'P 1'
#
loop_
_entity.id
_entity.type
_entity.pdbx_description
1 polymer ?
#
loop_
_entity_poly.entity_id
_entity_poly.type
_entity_poly.pdbx_seq_one_letter_code
_entity_poly.pdbx_strand_id
1 'polypeptide(L)'
;MRTDFAKRRNFAAPIVMAAILTLAAQPAAAAGFTDFFNNIVDEFNNAKQPLALIGLMLVGVGWLFNFVDLRRAGWVVGGIVLIYASTDVLSMITA
;
A
#
# COMPACT_ATOMS: atom_id res chain seq x y z
N MET A 1 -10.61 -15.35 54.25
CA MET A 1 -9.44 -14.52 53.88
C MET A 1 -8.40 -15.41 53.21
N ARG A 2 -8.31 -15.35 51.87
CA ARG A 2 -7.22 -15.85 50.99
C ARG A 2 -7.72 -15.76 49.54
N THR A 3 -7.54 -14.61 48.92
CA THR A 3 -8.00 -14.25 47.57
C THR A 3 -6.83 -13.66 46.77
N ASP A 4 -5.71 -14.37 46.62
CA ASP A 4 -4.52 -13.73 46.00
C ASP A 4 -3.77 -14.58 44.95
N PHE A 5 -4.08 -15.88 44.80
CA PHE A 5 -3.29 -16.76 43.91
C PHE A 5 -3.90 -17.00 42.52
N ALA A 6 -5.20 -16.76 42.32
CA ALA A 6 -5.85 -16.99 41.02
C ALA A 6 -5.62 -15.84 40.03
N LYS A 7 -5.54 -14.59 40.51
CA LYS A 7 -5.48 -13.40 39.65
C LYS A 7 -4.11 -13.17 39.01
N ARG A 8 -3.03 -13.70 39.61
CA ARG A 8 -1.66 -13.59 39.06
C ARG A 8 -1.42 -14.50 37.85
N ARG A 9 -2.17 -15.59 37.70
CA ARG A 9 -2.02 -16.58 36.60
C ARG A 9 -2.56 -16.09 35.25
N ASN A 10 -3.55 -15.20 35.25
CA ASN A 10 -4.19 -14.71 34.02
C ASN A 10 -3.37 -13.69 33.23
N PHE A 11 -2.42 -13.00 33.87
CA PHE A 11 -1.51 -12.08 33.16
C PHE A 11 -0.18 -12.75 32.77
N ALA A 12 0.21 -13.81 33.46
CA ALA A 12 1.43 -14.55 33.12
C ALA A 12 1.33 -15.25 31.76
N ALA A 13 0.17 -15.83 31.42
CA ALA A 13 -0.03 -16.53 30.15
C ALA A 13 0.08 -15.62 28.91
N PRO A 14 -0.59 -14.46 28.80
CA PRO A 14 -0.43 -13.58 27.65
C PRO A 14 0.94 -12.91 27.60
N ILE A 15 1.59 -12.63 28.74
CA ILE A 15 2.95 -12.06 28.76
C ILE A 15 3.98 -13.09 28.30
N VAL A 16 3.87 -14.35 28.73
CA VAL A 16 4.76 -15.42 28.26
C VAL A 16 4.51 -15.72 26.78
N MET A 17 3.26 -15.71 26.32
CA MET A 17 2.95 -15.88 24.89
C MET A 17 3.49 -14.71 24.06
N ALA A 18 3.32 -13.47 24.52
CA ALA A 18 3.89 -12.29 23.86
C ALA A 18 5.42 -12.33 23.87
N ALA A 19 6.06 -12.76 24.96
CA ALA A 19 7.51 -12.91 25.05
C ALA A 19 8.04 -14.04 24.15
N ILE A 20 7.31 -15.15 24.03
CA ILE A 20 7.65 -16.23 23.08
C ILE A 20 7.46 -15.74 21.64
N LEU A 21 6.38 -15.00 21.34
CA LEU A 21 6.15 -14.44 20.01
C LEU A 21 7.18 -13.38 19.64
N THR A 22 7.66 -12.57 20.58
CA THR A 22 8.75 -11.61 20.31
C THR A 22 10.11 -12.29 20.20
N LEU A 23 10.37 -13.39 20.93
CA LEU A 23 11.58 -14.21 20.76
C LEU A 23 11.54 -15.09 19.49
N ALA A 24 10.36 -15.55 19.08
CA ALA A 24 10.13 -16.38 17.90
C ALA A 24 9.86 -15.57 16.63
N ALA A 25 9.64 -14.26 16.75
CA ALA A 25 9.73 -13.30 15.65
C ALA A 25 11.20 -13.15 15.23
N GLN A 26 11.78 -14.22 14.71
CA GLN A 26 13.08 -14.16 14.06
C GLN A 26 12.93 -13.31 12.80
N PRO A 27 13.77 -12.27 12.60
CA PRO A 27 13.67 -11.37 11.45
C PRO A 27 13.92 -12.09 10.12
N ALA A 28 14.40 -13.33 10.14
CA ALA A 28 14.73 -14.10 8.93
C ALA A 28 13.51 -14.47 8.07
N ALA A 29 12.34 -14.75 8.66
CA ALA A 29 11.11 -15.03 7.91
C ALA A 29 10.38 -13.75 7.46
N ALA A 30 10.56 -12.66 8.19
CA ALA A 30 10.06 -11.34 7.80
C ALA A 30 10.93 -10.68 6.73
N ALA A 31 12.24 -10.96 6.68
CA ALA A 31 13.16 -10.44 5.67
C ALA A 31 12.77 -10.92 4.27
N GLY A 32 12.68 -12.24 4.03
CA GLY A 32 12.34 -12.76 2.71
C GLY A 32 10.94 -12.37 2.21
N PHE A 33 9.97 -12.22 3.11
CA PHE A 33 8.63 -11.76 2.75
C PHE A 33 8.59 -10.25 2.49
N THR A 34 9.20 -9.43 3.35
CA THR A 34 9.29 -7.98 3.15
C THR A 34 10.06 -7.66 1.87
N ASP A 35 11.15 -8.36 1.60
CA ASP A 35 11.94 -8.21 0.37
C ASP A 35 11.13 -8.56 -0.87
N PHE A 36 10.34 -9.65 -0.84
CA PHE A 36 9.41 -9.98 -1.93
C PHE A 36 8.37 -8.88 -2.17
N PHE A 37 7.74 -8.34 -1.11
CA PHE A 37 6.77 -7.26 -1.25
C PHE A 37 7.41 -5.97 -1.75
N ASN A 38 8.60 -5.61 -1.26
CA ASN A 38 9.33 -4.45 -1.73
C ASN A 38 9.71 -4.60 -3.21
N ASN A 39 10.20 -5.77 -3.64
CA ASN A 39 10.50 -6.03 -5.05
C ASN A 39 9.26 -5.90 -5.95
N ILE A 40 8.10 -6.41 -5.49
CA ILE A 40 6.83 -6.22 -6.22
C ILE A 40 6.46 -4.74 -6.25
N VAL A 41 6.48 -4.06 -5.11
CA VAL A 41 6.13 -2.64 -5.03
C VAL A 41 7.06 -1.79 -5.91
N ASP A 42 8.34 -2.13 -5.97
CA ASP A 42 9.34 -1.47 -6.80
C ASP A 42 9.06 -1.70 -8.29
N GLU A 43 8.77 -2.94 -8.69
CA GLU A 43 8.39 -3.23 -10.07
C GLU A 43 7.08 -2.52 -10.46
N PHE A 44 6.09 -2.49 -9.58
CA PHE A 44 4.85 -1.73 -9.79
C PHE A 44 5.13 -0.22 -9.87
N ASN A 45 6.05 0.30 -9.06
CA ASN A 45 6.46 1.70 -9.10
C ASN A 45 7.17 2.07 -10.40
N ASN A 46 7.91 1.15 -11.00
CA ASN A 46 8.53 1.34 -12.31
C ASN A 46 7.50 1.23 -13.44
N ALA A 47 6.53 0.31 -13.33
CA ALA A 47 5.52 0.08 -14.35
C ALA A 47 4.36 1.09 -14.36
N LYS A 48 4.07 1.78 -13.24
CA LYS A 48 2.92 2.69 -13.14
C LYS A 48 2.95 3.81 -14.20
N GLN A 49 4.12 4.41 -14.41
CA GLN A 49 4.31 5.55 -15.32
C GLN A 49 4.07 5.20 -16.79
N PRO A 50 4.73 4.16 -17.37
CA PRO A 50 4.46 3.78 -18.75
C PRO A 50 3.02 3.32 -18.98
N LEU A 51 2.40 2.64 -18.01
CA LEU A 51 1.00 2.22 -18.11
C LEU A 51 0.04 3.42 -18.14
N ALA A 52 0.26 4.42 -17.29
CA ALA A 52 -0.54 5.64 -17.29
C ALA A 52 -0.36 6.45 -18.59
N LEU A 53 0.85 6.50 -19.12
CA LEU A 53 1.15 7.16 -20.38
C LEU A 53 0.39 6.51 -21.54
N ILE A 54 0.40 5.18 -21.64
CA ILE A 54 -0.36 4.44 -22.66
C ILE A 54 -1.86 4.72 -22.51
N GLY A 55 -2.38 4.68 -21.28
CA GLY A 55 -3.79 5.01 -21.01
C GLY A 55 -4.16 6.42 -21.48
N LEU A 56 -3.29 7.41 -21.20
CA LEU A 56 -3.49 8.79 -21.64
C LEU A 56 -3.42 8.92 -23.17
N MET A 57 -2.49 8.22 -23.83
CA MET A 57 -2.38 8.18 -25.28
C MET A 57 -3.65 7.61 -25.93
N LEU A 58 -4.19 6.49 -25.41
CA LEU A 58 -5.40 5.88 -25.94
C LEU A 58 -6.63 6.78 -25.79
N VAL A 59 -6.74 7.49 -24.66
CA VAL A 59 -7.82 8.45 -24.43
C VAL A 59 -7.69 9.65 -25.37
N GLY A 60 -6.48 10.18 -25.56
CA GLY A 60 -6.21 11.28 -26.49
C GLY A 60 -6.54 10.91 -27.93
N VAL A 61 -6.11 9.72 -28.37
CA VAL A 61 -6.44 9.17 -29.69
C VAL A 61 -7.95 8.94 -29.83
N GLY A 62 -8.59 8.34 -28.83
CA GLY A 62 -10.03 8.11 -28.82
C GLY A 62 -10.85 9.40 -28.93
N TRP A 63 -10.36 10.49 -28.34
CA TRP A 63 -10.96 11.80 -28.49
C TRP A 63 -10.74 12.41 -29.89
N LEU A 64 -9.52 12.35 -30.44
CA LEU A 64 -9.21 12.88 -31.77
C LEU A 64 -10.07 12.25 -32.88
N PHE A 65 -10.39 10.96 -32.76
CA PHE A 65 -11.24 10.23 -33.69
C PHE A 65 -12.74 10.30 -33.35
N ASN A 66 -13.13 11.15 -32.39
CA ASN A 66 -14.52 11.31 -31.94
C ASN A 66 -15.17 9.99 -31.44
N PHE A 67 -14.38 9.02 -30.97
CA PHE A 67 -14.89 7.83 -30.25
C PHE A 67 -15.27 8.16 -28.81
N VAL A 68 -14.68 9.22 -28.24
CA VAL A 68 -14.92 9.69 -26.88
C VAL A 68 -15.14 11.20 -26.88
N ASP A 69 -16.24 11.65 -26.28
CA ASP A 69 -16.53 13.09 -26.14
C ASP A 69 -15.48 13.80 -25.28
N LEU A 70 -15.23 15.08 -25.59
CA LEU A 70 -14.28 15.94 -24.85
C LEU A 70 -14.54 15.94 -23.33
N ARG A 71 -15.81 15.93 -22.94
CA ARG A 71 -16.20 15.87 -21.51
C ARG A 71 -15.72 14.57 -20.87
N ARG A 72 -15.98 13.42 -21.51
CA ARG A 72 -15.61 12.11 -20.98
C ARG A 72 -14.09 11.92 -20.98
N ALA A 73 -13.41 12.36 -22.03
CA ALA A 73 -11.95 12.39 -22.08
C ALA A 73 -11.39 13.25 -20.94
N GLY A 74 -11.94 14.45 -20.72
CA GLY A 74 -11.52 15.35 -19.64
C GLY A 74 -11.63 14.74 -18.24
N TRP A 75 -12.71 14.02 -17.93
CA TRP A 75 -12.84 13.31 -16.65
C TRP A 75 -11.81 12.20 -16.48
N VAL A 76 -11.50 11.45 -17.54
CA VAL A 76 -10.51 10.36 -17.49
C VAL A 76 -9.10 10.92 -17.31
N VAL A 77 -8.73 11.97 -18.06
CA VAL A 77 -7.44 12.64 -17.90
C VAL A 77 -7.31 13.27 -16.53
N GLY A 78 -8.35 13.95 -16.05
CA GLY A 78 -8.39 14.54 -14.71
C GLY A 78 -8.22 13.50 -13.60
N GLY A 79 -8.83 12.32 -13.73
CA GLY A 79 -8.64 11.20 -12.80
C GLY A 79 -7.22 10.66 -12.78
N ILE A 80 -6.58 10.48 -13.95
CA ILE A 80 -5.18 10.04 -14.04
C ILE A 80 -4.27 11.06 -13.36
N VAL A 81 -4.43 12.36 -13.66
CA VAL A 81 -3.63 13.43 -13.04
C VAL A 81 -3.83 13.45 -11.52
N LEU A 82 -5.06 13.29 -11.03
CA LEU A 82 -5.35 13.26 -9.59
C LEU A 82 -4.62 12.13 -8.86
N ILE A 83 -4.57 10.93 -9.45
CA ILE A 83 -3.87 9.77 -8.87
C ILE A 83 -2.38 10.08 -8.71
N TYR A 84 -1.75 10.67 -9.73
CA TYR A 84 -0.34 11.07 -9.62
C TYR A 84 -0.14 12.24 -8.65
N ALA A 85 -0.99 13.26 -8.69
CA ALA A 85 -0.89 14.40 -7.77
C ALA A 85 -1.06 13.97 -6.30
N SER A 86 -1.80 12.90 -6.02
CA SER A 86 -1.97 12.37 -4.66
C SER A 86 -0.66 11.92 -4.02
N THR A 87 0.30 11.42 -4.80
CA THR A 87 1.60 11.01 -4.24
C THR A 87 2.42 12.21 -3.78
N ASP A 88 2.31 13.33 -4.50
CA ASP A 88 2.98 14.57 -4.14
C ASP A 88 2.34 15.16 -2.88
N VAL A 89 1.01 15.16 -2.80
CA VAL A 89 0.29 15.59 -1.59
C VAL A 89 0.66 14.72 -0.38
N LEU A 90 0.72 13.39 -0.55
CA LEU A 90 1.17 12.49 0.51
C LEU A 90 2.59 12.86 0.96
N SER A 91 3.50 13.09 0.01
CA SER A 91 4.88 13.50 0.31
C SER A 91 4.94 14.82 1.08
N MET A 92 4.03 15.77 0.84
CA MET A 92 3.99 17.03 1.60
C MET A 92 3.50 16.84 3.04
N ILE A 93 2.69 15.80 3.31
CA ILE A 93 2.15 15.51 4.64
C ILE A 93 3.14 14.67 5.47
N THR A 94 3.85 13.75 4.84
CA THR A 94 4.76 12.82 5.52
C THR A 94 6.20 13.33 5.67
N ALA A 95 6.51 14.49 5.07
CA ALA A 95 7.81 15.15 5.16
C ALA A 95 8.00 15.94 6.47
#